data_AF-A0A958ISZ1-F1
#
_entry.id   AF-A0A958ISZ1-F1
#
_cell.length_a   1.000
_cell.length_b   1.000
_cell.length_c   1.000
_cell.angle_alpha   90.00
_cell.angle_beta   90.00
_cell.angle_gamma   90.00
#
_symmetry.space_group_name_H-M   'P 1'
#
loop_
_entity.id
_entity.type
_entity.pdbx_description
1 polymer ?
#
loop_
_entity_poly.entity_id
_entity_poly.type
_entity_poly.pdbx_seq_one_letter_code
_entity_poly.pdbx_strand_id
1 'polypeptide(L)'
;LTNTGAPLTGVRDGAAQWVDDDGDGDLDIFLTGTNGSNPVAQLYRNTNGSFAPVGTAITPVANSMAAWGDYDNDGDLDLLLSGRSSGGLITHLYRNNGGASFTNRNLGLPGLEQGAVAWADYDGDHDIDLLLTGNNGSGPFAALYRNESNSFTGDHFVNSGISLTGVDQSAVAWA
;
A
#
# COMPACT_ATOMS: atom_id res chain seq x y z
N LEU A 1 22.03 18.80 -10.11
CA LEU A 1 21.36 17.94 -9.13
C LEU A 1 22.02 18.22 -7.79
N THR A 2 21.28 18.77 -6.83
CA THR A 2 21.80 19.07 -5.49
C THR A 2 20.98 18.26 -4.50
N ASN A 3 21.65 17.46 -3.67
CA ASN A 3 20.99 16.75 -2.58
C ASN A 3 20.56 17.77 -1.53
N THR A 4 19.28 17.79 -1.17
CA THR A 4 18.72 18.73 -0.19
C THR A 4 19.09 18.38 1.25
N GLY A 5 19.61 17.17 1.50
CA GLY A 5 19.95 16.69 2.83
C GLY A 5 18.73 16.28 3.67
N ALA A 6 17.59 16.01 3.02
CA ALA A 6 16.39 15.53 3.71
C ALA A 6 16.72 14.26 4.52
N PRO A 7 16.24 14.15 5.79
CA PRO A 7 16.61 13.06 6.71
C PRO A 7 15.83 11.76 6.41
N LEU A 8 15.85 11.33 5.15
CA LEU A 8 15.16 10.13 4.69
C LEU A 8 15.91 8.87 5.12
N THR A 9 15.17 7.89 5.63
CA THR A 9 15.73 6.59 6.00
C THR A 9 16.05 5.82 4.74
N GLY A 10 17.30 5.34 4.61
CA GLY A 10 17.65 4.41 3.55
C GLY A 10 16.91 3.08 3.71
N VAL A 11 16.21 2.65 2.67
CA VAL A 11 15.48 1.38 2.63
C VAL A 11 15.89 0.54 1.42
N ARG A 12 15.73 -0.78 1.52
CA ARG A 12 15.80 -1.75 0.42
C ARG A 12 14.66 -2.76 0.54
N ASP A 13 14.43 -3.55 -0.51
CA ASP A 13 13.43 -4.63 -0.52
C ASP A 13 12.04 -4.11 -0.11
N GLY A 14 11.64 -2.99 -0.70
CA GLY A 14 10.37 -2.33 -0.43
C GLY A 14 10.05 -1.27 -1.47
N ALA A 15 9.20 -0.30 -1.10
CA ALA A 15 8.73 0.75 -1.99
C ALA A 15 9.12 2.15 -1.51
N ALA A 16 9.31 3.05 -2.46
CA ALA A 16 9.41 4.49 -2.24
C ALA A 16 8.38 5.19 -3.13
N GLN A 17 7.45 5.93 -2.53
CA GLN A 17 6.30 6.50 -3.23
C GLN A 17 6.08 7.96 -2.85
N TRP A 18 5.59 8.72 -3.82
CA TRP A 18 5.00 10.03 -3.59
C TRP A 18 3.51 9.86 -3.28
N VAL A 19 3.01 10.63 -2.33
CA VAL A 19 1.59 10.67 -1.92
C VAL A 19 1.29 12.07 -1.41
N ASP A 20 0.08 12.59 -1.58
CA ASP A 20 -0.41 13.75 -0.83
C ASP A 20 -1.24 13.19 0.33
N ASP A 21 -0.65 13.11 1.54
CA ASP A 21 -1.23 12.37 2.66
C ASP A 21 -2.27 13.20 3.44
N ASP A 22 -2.15 14.53 3.41
CA ASP A 22 -2.99 15.46 4.15
C ASP A 22 -3.80 16.44 3.29
N GLY A 23 -3.74 16.28 1.96
CA GLY A 23 -4.60 16.97 1.00
C GLY A 23 -4.23 18.43 0.80
N ASP A 24 -3.00 18.82 1.12
CA ASP A 24 -2.53 20.21 1.01
C ASP A 24 -1.95 20.53 -0.39
N GLY A 25 -1.80 19.51 -1.25
CA GLY A 25 -1.30 19.60 -2.61
C GLY A 25 0.23 19.50 -2.74
N ASP A 26 0.96 19.47 -1.62
CA ASP A 26 2.39 19.14 -1.61
C ASP A 26 2.57 17.61 -1.56
N LEU A 27 3.46 17.06 -2.41
CA LEU A 27 3.75 15.63 -2.36
C LEU A 27 4.67 15.28 -1.17
N ASP A 28 4.21 14.34 -0.36
CA ASP A 28 4.89 13.64 0.72
C ASP A 28 5.60 12.37 0.22
N ILE A 29 6.43 11.78 1.09
CA ILE A 29 7.18 10.56 0.78
C ILE A 29 6.78 9.44 1.73
N PHE A 30 6.40 8.29 1.18
CA PHE A 30 6.24 7.06 1.94
C PHE A 30 7.32 6.04 1.56
N LEU A 31 8.02 5.52 2.58
CA LEU A 31 9.09 4.53 2.43
C LEU A 31 8.75 3.23 3.18
N THR A 32 8.91 2.10 2.52
CA THR A 32 8.77 0.77 3.13
C THR A 32 9.95 -0.13 2.78
N GLY A 33 10.10 -1.25 3.49
CA GLY A 33 11.14 -2.25 3.25
C GLY A 33 12.01 -2.46 4.48
N THR A 34 13.33 -2.57 4.30
CA THR A 34 14.27 -2.75 5.42
C THR A 34 15.38 -1.71 5.43
N ASN A 35 15.76 -1.22 6.61
CA ASN A 35 16.94 -0.37 6.81
C ASN A 35 18.21 -1.16 7.16
N GLY A 36 18.35 -2.35 6.55
CA GLY A 36 19.41 -3.32 6.85
C GLY A 36 18.85 -4.55 7.55
N SER A 37 18.36 -4.36 8.79
CA SER A 37 17.80 -5.46 9.61
C SER A 37 16.40 -5.19 10.15
N ASN A 38 15.95 -3.94 10.17
CA ASN A 38 14.63 -3.61 10.71
C ASN A 38 13.66 -3.30 9.56
N PRO A 39 12.45 -3.90 9.58
CA PRO A 39 11.35 -3.45 8.73
C PRO A 39 11.03 -1.97 8.97
N VAL A 40 10.68 -1.27 7.90
CA VAL A 40 10.35 0.17 7.89
C VAL A 40 9.01 0.36 7.19
N ALA A 41 8.18 1.24 7.74
CA ALA A 41 7.06 1.89 7.07
C ALA A 41 7.02 3.32 7.62
N GLN A 42 7.52 4.28 6.85
CA GLN A 42 7.74 5.65 7.33
C GLN A 42 7.18 6.65 6.32
N LEU A 43 6.29 7.50 6.81
CA LEU A 43 5.77 8.66 6.09
C LEU A 43 6.62 9.89 6.45
N TYR A 44 6.96 10.69 5.44
CA TYR A 44 7.67 11.95 5.57
C TYR A 44 6.82 13.04 4.96
N ARG A 45 6.29 13.92 5.82
CA ARG A 45 5.49 15.04 5.36
C ARG A 45 6.36 16.14 4.80
N ASN A 46 5.97 16.61 3.64
CA ASN A 46 6.51 17.79 3.00
C ASN A 46 5.80 19.03 3.54
N THR A 47 6.57 20.06 3.87
CA THR A 47 6.02 21.38 4.17
C THR A 47 6.89 22.39 3.44
N ASN A 48 6.42 22.84 2.28
CA ASN A 48 7.14 23.80 1.43
C ASN A 48 8.58 23.36 1.09
N GLY A 49 8.77 22.08 0.77
CA GLY A 49 10.05 21.48 0.39
C GLY A 49 10.91 20.96 1.55
N SER A 50 10.43 21.05 2.78
CA SER A 50 11.09 20.48 3.97
C SER A 50 10.38 19.21 4.41
N PHE A 51 11.13 18.12 4.57
CA PHE A 51 10.58 16.81 4.95
C PHE A 51 10.81 16.48 6.43
N ALA A 52 9.75 16.08 7.12
CA ALA A 52 9.79 15.62 8.51
C ALA A 52 9.09 14.26 8.67
N PRO A 53 9.64 13.32 9.46
CA PRO A 53 8.99 12.04 9.69
C PRO A 53 7.70 12.22 10.50
N VAL A 54 6.64 11.56 10.08
CA VAL A 54 5.35 11.51 10.79
C VAL A 54 5.17 10.13 11.41
N GLY A 55 4.74 10.10 12.68
CA GLY A 55 4.43 8.86 13.36
C GLY A 55 3.09 8.30 12.88
N THR A 56 3.07 7.05 12.41
CA THR A 56 1.85 6.37 11.95
C THR A 56 1.67 5.04 12.69
N ALA A 57 0.45 4.50 12.65
CA ALA A 57 0.13 3.15 13.15
C ALA A 57 0.33 2.06 12.08
N ILE A 58 1.02 2.38 10.97
CA ILE A 58 1.26 1.44 9.88
C ILE A 58 2.28 0.40 10.33
N THR A 59 1.98 -0.88 10.09
CA THR A 59 2.86 -1.97 10.51
C THR A 59 4.08 -2.05 9.59
N PRO A 60 5.31 -1.94 10.12
CA PRO A 60 6.50 -2.06 9.29
C PRO A 60 6.67 -3.47 8.72
N VAL A 61 7.02 -3.56 7.43
CA VAL A 61 7.20 -4.83 6.71
C VAL A 61 8.44 -4.81 5.82
N ALA A 62 9.06 -5.99 5.67
CA ALA A 62 10.14 -6.25 4.72
C ALA A 62 9.60 -6.87 3.42
N ASN A 63 10.41 -6.90 2.36
CA ASN A 63 10.03 -7.45 1.05
C ASN A 63 8.69 -6.85 0.56
N SER A 64 8.51 -5.57 0.81
CA SER A 64 7.21 -4.94 0.83
C SER A 64 6.79 -4.45 -0.54
N MET A 65 5.47 -4.30 -0.69
CA MET A 65 4.86 -3.54 -1.76
C MET A 65 3.80 -2.64 -1.15
N ALA A 66 3.61 -1.48 -1.76
CA ALA A 66 2.66 -0.48 -1.33
C ALA A 66 1.95 0.11 -2.55
N ALA A 67 0.67 0.46 -2.40
CA ALA A 67 -0.07 1.22 -3.39
C ALA A 67 -1.07 2.14 -2.71
N TRP A 68 -1.17 3.35 -3.23
CA TRP A 68 -2.09 4.38 -2.75
C TRP A 68 -3.31 4.46 -3.68
N GLY A 69 -4.50 4.58 -3.10
CA GLY A 69 -5.76 4.74 -3.83
C GLY A 69 -6.88 5.08 -2.87
N ASP A 70 -7.85 5.89 -3.32
CA ASP A 70 -9.05 6.26 -2.57
C ASP A 70 -10.10 5.15 -2.72
N TYR A 71 -10.08 4.15 -1.82
CA TYR A 71 -10.88 2.93 -2.02
C TYR A 71 -12.34 3.09 -1.58
N ASP A 72 -12.62 4.09 -0.72
CA ASP A 72 -13.95 4.37 -0.19
C ASP A 72 -14.57 5.66 -0.74
N ASN A 73 -13.90 6.29 -1.72
CA ASN A 73 -14.33 7.49 -2.44
C ASN A 73 -14.57 8.69 -1.49
N ASP A 74 -13.77 8.81 -0.42
CA ASP A 74 -13.86 9.92 0.54
C ASP A 74 -12.90 11.09 0.23
N GLY A 75 -12.01 10.91 -0.74
CA GLY A 75 -11.07 11.91 -1.23
C GLY A 75 -9.69 11.85 -0.57
N ASP A 76 -9.51 11.03 0.47
CA ASP A 76 -8.20 10.78 1.08
C ASP A 76 -7.55 9.54 0.44
N LEU A 77 -6.24 9.60 0.15
CA LEU A 77 -5.54 8.43 -0.39
C LEU A 77 -5.29 7.39 0.71
N ASP A 78 -5.82 6.19 0.52
CA ASP A 78 -5.61 5.04 1.40
C ASP A 78 -4.44 4.19 0.95
N LEU A 79 -3.87 3.42 1.89
CA LEU A 79 -2.70 2.60 1.65
C LEU A 79 -3.04 1.11 1.69
N LEU A 80 -2.78 0.39 0.59
CA LEU A 80 -2.54 -1.05 0.68
C LEU A 80 -1.05 -1.31 0.90
N LEU A 81 -0.73 -2.11 1.91
CA LEU A 81 0.62 -2.53 2.22
C LEU A 81 0.67 -4.04 2.38
N SER A 82 1.59 -4.69 1.68
CA SER A 82 1.91 -6.09 1.90
C SER A 82 3.39 -6.28 2.15
N GLY A 83 3.73 -7.36 2.85
CA GLY A 83 5.10 -7.79 3.06
C GLY A 83 5.23 -8.72 4.26
N ARG A 84 6.47 -8.92 4.69
CA ARG A 84 6.82 -9.74 5.84
C ARG A 84 6.94 -8.91 7.10
N SER A 85 5.98 -9.09 8.01
CA SER A 85 6.01 -8.53 9.37
C SER A 85 6.68 -9.50 10.35
N SER A 86 6.81 -9.10 11.62
CA SER A 86 7.24 -10.00 12.70
C SER A 86 6.27 -11.16 12.95
N GLY A 87 4.99 -11.00 12.59
CA GLY A 87 3.94 -12.01 12.74
C GLY A 87 3.75 -12.92 11.53
N GLY A 88 4.51 -12.71 10.45
CA GLY A 88 4.36 -13.44 9.18
C GLY A 88 4.01 -12.51 8.01
N LEU A 89 3.62 -13.13 6.89
CA LEU A 89 3.18 -12.40 5.69
C LEU A 89 1.84 -11.73 5.97
N ILE A 90 1.73 -10.46 5.61
CA ILE A 90 0.51 -9.67 5.76
C ILE A 90 0.20 -8.92 4.47
N THR A 91 -1.09 -8.64 4.27
CA THR A 91 -1.61 -7.68 3.30
C THR A 91 -2.71 -6.91 4.03
N HIS A 92 -2.47 -5.64 4.30
CA HIS A 92 -3.39 -4.79 5.05
C HIS A 92 -3.79 -3.58 4.22
N LEU A 93 -5.08 -3.23 4.30
CA LEU A 93 -5.60 -1.95 3.86
C LEU A 93 -5.67 -1.01 5.06
N TYR A 94 -5.00 0.13 4.95
CA TYR A 94 -4.97 1.21 5.92
C TYR A 94 -5.79 2.37 5.37
N ARG A 95 -6.97 2.58 5.93
CA ARG A 95 -7.82 3.72 5.63
C ARG A 95 -7.20 5.00 6.21
N ASN A 96 -6.95 6.00 5.38
CA ASN A 96 -6.55 7.32 5.82
C ASN A 96 -7.78 8.03 6.41
N ASN A 97 -7.61 8.69 7.56
CA ASN A 97 -8.68 9.44 8.24
C ASN A 97 -8.29 10.92 8.32
N GLY A 98 -7.43 11.36 7.40
CA GLY A 98 -6.77 12.65 7.36
C GLY A 98 -5.55 12.77 8.28
N GLY A 99 -4.58 13.57 7.85
CA GLY A 99 -3.46 14.03 8.69
C GLY A 99 -2.60 12.91 9.27
N ALA A 100 -2.23 11.92 8.44
CA ALA A 100 -1.47 10.73 8.82
C ALA A 100 -2.13 9.80 9.87
N SER A 101 -3.45 9.89 10.05
CA SER A 101 -4.21 9.00 10.92
C SER A 101 -4.72 7.78 10.14
N PHE A 102 -4.10 6.62 10.35
CA PHE A 102 -4.45 5.40 9.61
C PHE A 102 -5.18 4.35 10.46
N THR A 103 -6.25 3.77 9.89
CA THR A 103 -6.99 2.65 10.50
C THR A 103 -6.85 1.40 9.65
N ASN A 104 -6.28 0.32 10.20
CA ASN A 104 -6.21 -0.97 9.51
C ASN A 104 -7.60 -1.62 9.46
N ARG A 105 -8.11 -1.89 8.25
CA ARG A 105 -9.44 -2.47 8.02
C ARG A 105 -9.49 -3.98 8.16
N ASN A 106 -8.33 -4.66 8.19
CA ASN A 106 -8.20 -6.11 8.38
C ASN A 106 -9.17 -6.95 7.52
N LEU A 107 -9.05 -6.80 6.21
CA LEU A 107 -9.94 -7.42 5.21
C LEU A 107 -9.76 -8.94 5.03
N GLY A 108 -8.84 -9.57 5.76
CA GLY A 108 -8.54 -11.00 5.58
C GLY A 108 -7.90 -11.34 4.24
N LEU A 109 -7.27 -10.36 3.57
CA LEU A 109 -6.50 -10.59 2.34
C LEU A 109 -5.33 -11.56 2.62
N PRO A 110 -4.95 -12.40 1.63
CA PRO A 110 -3.81 -13.30 1.77
C PRO A 110 -2.54 -12.47 2.00
N GLY A 111 -1.71 -12.88 2.96
CA GLY A 111 -0.42 -12.23 3.18
C GLY A 111 0.55 -12.48 2.02
N LEU A 112 1.13 -11.42 1.47
CA LEU A 112 2.02 -11.47 0.31
C LEU A 112 3.33 -10.73 0.58
N GLU A 113 4.43 -11.21 0.01
CA GLU A 113 5.69 -10.47 -0.11
C GLU A 113 6.22 -10.53 -1.56
N GLN A 114 7.20 -9.68 -1.89
CA GLN A 114 7.91 -9.73 -3.18
C GLN A 114 6.98 -9.74 -4.40
N GLY A 115 6.21 -8.68 -4.59
CA GLY A 115 5.28 -8.59 -5.72
C GLY A 115 4.81 -7.15 -5.90
N ALA A 116 3.62 -6.99 -6.46
CA ALA A 116 3.06 -5.69 -6.73
C ALA A 116 1.53 -5.67 -6.60
N VAL A 117 1.03 -4.46 -6.38
CA VAL A 117 -0.38 -4.13 -6.19
C VAL A 117 -0.75 -3.07 -7.22
N ALA A 118 -1.96 -3.15 -7.75
CA ALA A 118 -2.56 -2.04 -8.50
C ALA A 118 -4.05 -1.88 -8.16
N TRP A 119 -4.46 -0.62 -8.16
CA TRP A 119 -5.86 -0.20 -8.06
C TRP A 119 -6.39 0.13 -9.46
N ALA A 120 -7.59 -0.35 -9.80
CA ALA A 120 -8.29 0.01 -11.04
C ALA A 120 -9.76 -0.41 -10.95
N ASP A 121 -10.67 0.38 -11.51
CA ASP A 121 -12.05 -0.06 -11.78
C ASP A 121 -12.06 -1.00 -12.99
N TYR A 122 -12.13 -2.33 -12.76
CA TYR A 122 -12.05 -3.31 -13.86
C TYR A 122 -13.42 -3.67 -14.44
N ASP A 123 -14.50 -3.45 -13.70
CA ASP A 123 -15.85 -3.85 -14.10
C ASP A 123 -16.82 -2.71 -14.41
N GLY A 124 -16.36 -1.46 -14.25
CA GLY A 124 -17.06 -0.25 -14.65
C GLY A 124 -18.14 0.19 -13.68
N ASP A 125 -18.04 -0.21 -12.41
CA ASP A 125 -18.97 0.20 -11.35
C ASP A 125 -18.50 1.44 -10.56
N HIS A 126 -17.32 1.98 -10.92
CA HIS A 126 -16.66 3.13 -10.31
C HIS A 126 -16.14 2.91 -8.88
N ASP A 127 -16.11 1.67 -8.39
CA ASP A 127 -15.40 1.31 -7.18
C ASP A 127 -14.02 0.75 -7.58
N ILE A 128 -12.92 1.30 -7.05
CA ILE A 128 -11.60 0.83 -7.46
C ILE A 128 -11.31 -0.56 -6.89
N ASP A 129 -10.95 -1.48 -7.77
CA ASP A 129 -10.67 -2.88 -7.46
C ASP A 129 -9.18 -3.14 -7.27
N LEU A 130 -8.85 -4.33 -6.75
CA LEU A 130 -7.50 -4.66 -6.33
C LEU A 130 -6.90 -5.83 -7.09
N LEU A 131 -5.82 -5.57 -7.82
CA LEU A 131 -4.96 -6.61 -8.40
C LEU A 131 -3.76 -6.85 -7.49
N LEU A 132 -3.64 -8.08 -6.98
CA LEU A 132 -2.54 -8.52 -6.12
C LEU A 132 -1.66 -9.54 -6.83
N THR A 133 -0.35 -9.36 -6.72
CA THR A 133 0.67 -10.35 -7.14
C THR A 133 1.75 -10.46 -6.07
N GLY A 134 2.43 -11.60 -5.98
CA GLY A 134 3.55 -11.80 -5.06
C GLY A 134 3.71 -13.24 -4.64
N ASN A 135 4.40 -13.47 -3.54
CA ASN A 135 4.60 -14.79 -2.94
C ASN A 135 3.80 -14.91 -1.64
N ASN A 136 2.97 -15.95 -1.53
CA ASN A 136 2.12 -16.20 -0.35
C ASN A 136 2.76 -17.18 0.66
N GLY A 137 4.05 -17.48 0.53
CA GLY A 137 4.78 -18.47 1.31
C GLY A 137 4.69 -19.91 0.77
N SER A 138 3.76 -20.19 -0.14
CA SER A 138 3.65 -21.47 -0.86
C SER A 138 4.12 -21.37 -2.32
N GLY A 139 4.30 -20.16 -2.83
CA GLY A 139 4.75 -19.90 -4.20
C GLY A 139 4.16 -18.61 -4.77
N PRO A 140 4.37 -18.36 -6.08
CA PRO A 140 3.77 -17.24 -6.78
C PRO A 140 2.25 -17.25 -6.69
N PHE A 141 1.68 -16.07 -6.47
CA PHE A 141 0.27 -15.82 -6.25
C PHE A 141 -0.16 -14.63 -7.12
N ALA A 142 -1.37 -14.71 -7.66
CA ALA A 142 -2.02 -13.60 -8.32
C ALA A 142 -3.53 -13.71 -8.09
N ALA A 143 -4.18 -12.59 -7.76
CA ALA A 143 -5.61 -12.54 -7.59
C ALA A 143 -6.15 -11.13 -7.87
N LEU A 144 -7.35 -11.07 -8.45
CA LEU A 144 -8.13 -9.85 -8.60
C LEU A 144 -9.29 -9.89 -7.60
N TYR A 145 -9.42 -8.85 -6.78
CA TYR A 145 -10.51 -8.66 -5.83
C TYR A 145 -11.37 -7.49 -6.27
N ARG A 146 -12.66 -7.75 -6.43
CA ARG A 146 -13.67 -6.72 -6.67
C ARG A 146 -13.95 -5.95 -5.38
N ASN A 147 -14.01 -4.64 -5.45
CA ASN A 147 -14.50 -3.78 -4.37
C ASN A 147 -16.03 -3.71 -4.46
N GLU A 148 -16.72 -4.20 -3.43
CA GLU A 148 -18.18 -4.10 -3.28
C GLU A 148 -18.54 -3.31 -2.01
N SER A 149 -17.63 -2.43 -1.58
CA SER A 149 -17.79 -1.66 -0.35
C SER A 149 -18.90 -0.65 -0.49
N ASN A 150 -19.80 -0.61 0.48
CA ASN A 150 -20.86 0.40 0.53
C ASN A 150 -21.35 0.60 1.97
N SER A 151 -22.28 1.54 2.15
CA SER A 151 -22.81 1.88 3.47
C SER A 151 -23.54 0.74 4.20
N PHE A 152 -23.91 -0.34 3.50
CA PHE A 152 -24.56 -1.53 4.08
C PHE A 152 -23.59 -2.67 4.36
N THR A 153 -22.59 -2.89 3.49
CA THR A 153 -21.63 -4.00 3.61
C THR A 153 -20.38 -3.61 4.39
N GLY A 154 -20.08 -2.32 4.55
CA GLY A 154 -18.79 -1.86 5.03
C GLY A 154 -17.70 -2.13 3.99
N ASP A 155 -16.45 -2.28 4.41
CA ASP A 155 -15.39 -2.69 3.47
C ASP A 155 -15.61 -4.14 3.07
N HIS A 156 -15.82 -4.38 1.78
CA HIS A 156 -16.15 -5.70 1.27
C HIS A 156 -15.42 -5.95 -0.04
N PHE A 157 -14.39 -6.79 0.01
CA PHE A 157 -13.63 -7.20 -1.17
C PHE A 157 -13.88 -8.67 -1.47
N VAL A 158 -14.31 -8.95 -2.71
CA VAL A 158 -14.66 -10.30 -3.15
C VAL A 158 -13.65 -10.78 -4.18
N ASN A 159 -13.07 -11.96 -3.97
CA ASN A 159 -12.20 -12.55 -4.99
C ASN A 159 -13.02 -12.83 -6.27
N SER A 160 -12.59 -12.26 -7.39
CA SER A 160 -13.29 -12.40 -8.69
C SER A 160 -13.34 -13.83 -9.23
N GLY A 161 -12.50 -14.73 -8.71
CA GLY A 161 -12.36 -16.10 -9.20
C GLY A 161 -11.65 -16.22 -10.55
N ILE A 162 -11.17 -15.10 -11.11
CA ILE A 162 -10.40 -15.09 -12.36
C ILE A 162 -9.08 -15.85 -12.13
N SER A 163 -8.83 -16.84 -12.97
CA SER A 163 -7.59 -17.61 -12.91
C SER A 163 -6.44 -16.79 -13.50
N LEU A 164 -5.58 -16.29 -12.62
CA LEU A 164 -4.35 -15.62 -12.97
C LEU A 164 -3.17 -16.56 -12.68
N THR A 165 -2.18 -16.57 -13.58
CA THR A 165 -0.92 -17.24 -13.29
C THR A 165 -0.17 -16.41 -12.26
N GLY A 166 0.25 -17.02 -11.16
CA GLY A 166 0.99 -16.34 -10.10
C GLY A 166 2.29 -15.73 -10.61
N VAL A 167 2.61 -14.53 -10.15
CA VAL A 167 3.88 -13.84 -10.46
C VAL A 167 4.42 -13.24 -9.17
N ASP A 168 5.71 -13.40 -8.91
CA ASP A 168 6.45 -12.74 -7.82
C ASP A 168 7.68 -12.00 -8.39
N GLN A 169 8.24 -11.08 -7.60
CA GLN A 169 9.25 -10.10 -8.03
C GLN A 169 8.79 -9.27 -9.25
N SER A 170 7.51 -8.91 -9.23
CA SER A 170 6.80 -8.25 -10.32
C SER A 170 6.75 -6.74 -10.15
N ALA A 171 6.34 -6.07 -11.24
CA ALA A 171 5.71 -4.77 -11.20
C ALA A 171 4.33 -4.90 -11.85
N VAL A 172 3.33 -4.26 -11.27
CA VAL A 172 2.00 -4.10 -11.84
C VAL A 172 1.73 -2.62 -11.88
N ALA A 173 1.26 -2.12 -13.01
CA ALA A 173 0.81 -0.76 -13.18
C ALA A 173 -0.44 -0.79 -14.06
N TRP A 174 -1.38 0.08 -13.78
CA TRP A 174 -2.47 0.38 -14.69
C TRP A 174 -2.05 1.55 -15.61
N ALA A 175 -2.58 1.58 -16.84
CA ALA A 175 -2.16 2.49 -17.90
C ALA A 175 -3.27 3.49 -18.26
#